data_AF-A0A9P8BW74-F1
#
_entry.id   AF-A0A9P8BW74-F1
#
_cell.length_a   1.000
_cell.length_b   1.000
_cell.length_c   1.000
_cell.angle_alpha   90.00
_cell.angle_beta   90.00
_cell.angle_gamma   90.00
#
_symmetry.space_group_name_H-M   'P 1'
#
loop_
_entity.id
_entity.type
_entity.pdbx_description
1 polymer ?
#
loop_
_entity_poly.entity_id
_entity_poly.type
_entity_poly.pdbx_seq_one_letter_code
_entity_poly.pdbx_strand_id
1 'polypeptide(L)'
;MASQHILHNAQDFDKFLKERPAPEELVEKNILKDPKIAPELQQQAEELKKSQLEDALSSKLEHRPPASELIDHNILHESNVAPGLQRHVEELKKSQLEDKLAGKLETRPRPSELVEHHILHESEVDPALRDDNVDRSTFDTSASAPIENLPSPNTIAAKQHILV
;
A
#
# COMPACT_ATOMS: atom_id res chain seq x y z
N MET A 1 17.43 -32.94 54.77
CA MET A 1 17.49 -32.48 53.36
C MET A 1 16.14 -32.48 52.66
N ALA A 2 15.32 -33.54 52.75
CA ALA A 2 14.00 -33.59 52.07
C ALA A 2 13.04 -32.44 52.43
N SER A 3 12.98 -32.03 53.71
CA SER A 3 12.10 -30.93 54.15
C SER A 3 12.49 -29.57 53.55
N GLN A 4 13.79 -29.31 53.38
CA GLN A 4 14.29 -28.06 52.77
C GLN A 4 13.92 -27.96 51.29
N HIS A 5 13.99 -29.09 50.58
CA HIS A 5 13.66 -29.19 49.16
C HIS A 5 12.16 -28.98 48.92
N ILE A 6 11.29 -29.50 49.79
CA ILE A 6 9.84 -29.27 49.73
C ILE A 6 9.52 -27.79 49.90
N LEU A 7 10.22 -27.10 50.80
CA LEU A 7 10.04 -25.69 51.07
C LEU A 7 10.51 -24.82 49.89
N HIS A 8 11.64 -25.17 49.28
CA HIS A 8 12.14 -24.50 48.08
C HIS A 8 11.19 -24.68 46.89
N ASN A 9 10.70 -25.90 46.66
CA ASN A 9 9.71 -26.19 45.63
C ASN A 9 8.41 -25.39 45.82
N ALA A 10 7.95 -25.23 47.06
CA ALA A 10 6.77 -24.42 47.36
C ALA A 10 7.01 -22.93 47.05
N GLN A 11 8.19 -22.42 47.38
CA GLN A 11 8.57 -21.04 47.07
C GLN A 11 8.67 -20.78 45.57
N ASP A 12 9.22 -21.73 44.81
CA ASP A 12 9.32 -21.60 43.35
C ASP A 12 7.95 -21.77 42.67
N PHE A 13 7.10 -22.67 43.16
CA PHE A 13 5.73 -22.82 42.69
C PHE A 13 4.91 -21.53 42.84
N ASP A 14 5.01 -20.88 44.01
CA ASP A 14 4.35 -19.60 44.25
C ASP A 14 4.86 -18.48 43.33
N LYS A 15 6.15 -18.51 42.95
CA LYS A 15 6.70 -17.57 41.95
C LYS A 15 6.09 -17.84 40.58
N PHE A 16 6.05 -19.09 40.12
CA PHE A 16 5.48 -19.44 38.82
C PHE A 16 3.98 -19.14 38.71
N LEU A 17 3.22 -19.24 39.80
CA LEU A 17 1.82 -18.83 39.81
C LEU A 17 1.63 -17.32 39.67
N LYS A 18 2.52 -16.52 40.25
CA LYS A 18 2.50 -15.04 40.10
C LYS A 18 2.91 -14.59 38.70
N GLU A 19 3.84 -15.30 38.08
CA GLU A 19 4.31 -15.03 36.72
C GLU A 19 3.46 -15.70 35.64
N ARG A 20 2.34 -16.35 36.02
CA ARG A 20 1.47 -17.05 35.08
C ARG A 20 0.85 -16.07 34.07
N PRO A 21 1.05 -16.27 32.77
CA PRO A 21 0.39 -15.47 31.74
C PRO A 21 -1.12 -15.61 31.79
N ALA A 22 -1.83 -14.54 31.39
CA ALA A 22 -3.27 -14.60 31.24
C ALA A 22 -3.66 -15.64 30.16
N PRO A 23 -4.82 -16.31 30.30
CA PRO A 23 -5.26 -17.29 29.30
C PRO A 23 -5.44 -16.68 27.91
N GLU A 24 -5.82 -15.41 27.83
CA GLU A 24 -5.96 -14.66 26.57
C GLU A 24 -4.61 -14.52 25.85
N GLU A 25 -3.53 -14.17 26.56
CA GLU A 25 -2.18 -14.09 25.98
C GLU A 25 -1.70 -15.44 25.44
N LEU A 26 -2.11 -16.55 26.06
CA LEU A 26 -1.78 -17.89 25.59
C LEU A 26 -2.51 -18.23 24.29
N VAL A 27 -3.73 -17.72 24.10
CA VAL A 27 -4.50 -17.85 22.85
C VAL A 27 -3.87 -17.03 21.74
N GLU A 28 -3.49 -15.78 22.02
CA GLU A 28 -2.81 -14.93 21.05
C GLU A 28 -1.48 -15.52 20.57
N LYS A 29 -0.73 -16.15 21.49
CA LYS A 29 0.52 -16.87 21.18
C LYS A 29 0.27 -18.25 20.55
N ASN A 30 -0.98 -18.62 20.29
CA ASN A 30 -1.39 -19.93 19.76
C ASN A 30 -0.90 -21.13 20.60
N ILE A 31 -0.68 -20.92 21.91
CA ILE A 31 -0.33 -21.99 22.86
C ILE A 31 -1.61 -22.67 23.36
N LEU A 32 -2.62 -21.87 23.70
CA LEU A 32 -3.94 -22.36 24.10
C LEU A 32 -4.92 -22.17 22.94
N LYS A 33 -5.72 -23.20 22.65
CA LYS A 33 -6.79 -23.11 21.65
C LYS A 33 -7.97 -22.31 22.20
N ASP A 34 -8.89 -21.89 21.32
CA ASP A 34 -10.07 -21.11 21.70
C ASP A 34 -10.79 -21.71 22.94
N PRO A 35 -10.77 -21.03 24.10
CA PRO A 35 -11.32 -21.57 25.34
C PRO A 35 -12.85 -21.64 25.33
N LYS A 36 -13.48 -21.04 24.30
CA LYS A 36 -14.92 -21.08 24.07
C LYS A 36 -15.38 -22.43 23.50
N ILE A 37 -14.49 -23.17 22.84
CA ILE A 37 -14.80 -24.45 22.22
C ILE A 37 -14.48 -25.57 23.21
N ALA A 38 -15.43 -26.48 23.42
CA ALA A 38 -15.25 -27.64 24.27
C ALA A 38 -14.01 -28.45 23.83
N PRO A 39 -13.17 -28.95 24.75
CA PRO A 39 -11.91 -29.64 24.41
C PRO A 39 -12.05 -30.77 23.38
N GLU A 40 -13.15 -31.52 23.44
CA GLU A 40 -13.43 -32.62 22.50
C GLU A 40 -13.69 -32.15 21.07
N LEU A 41 -14.25 -30.95 20.89
CA LEU A 41 -14.61 -30.39 19.58
C LEU A 41 -13.49 -29.55 18.96
N GLN A 42 -12.42 -29.25 19.70
CA GLN A 42 -11.35 -28.38 19.21
C GLN A 42 -10.71 -28.91 17.93
N GLN A 43 -10.49 -30.23 17.85
CA GLN A 43 -9.92 -30.87 16.66
C GLN A 43 -10.84 -30.73 15.44
N GLN A 44 -12.13 -31.04 15.59
CA GLN A 44 -13.11 -30.95 14.50
C GLN A 44 -13.30 -29.50 14.03
N ALA A 45 -13.32 -28.55 14.96
CA ALA A 45 -13.42 -27.13 14.64
C ALA A 45 -12.22 -26.64 13.82
N GLU A 46 -11.00 -27.09 14.15
CA GLU A 46 -9.79 -26.77 13.38
C GLU A 46 -9.79 -27.43 12.01
N GLU A 47 -10.22 -28.68 11.92
CA GLU A 47 -10.34 -29.39 10.64
C GLU A 47 -11.34 -28.70 9.72
N LEU A 48 -12.48 -28.26 10.25
CA LEU A 48 -13.46 -27.45 9.50
C LEU A 48 -12.86 -26.13 9.05
N LYS A 49 -12.20 -25.39 9.95
CA LYS A 49 -11.52 -24.12 9.60
C LYS A 49 -10.49 -24.33 8.49
N LYS A 50 -9.73 -25.42 8.56
CA LYS A 50 -8.74 -25.79 7.54
C LYS A 50 -9.41 -26.11 6.20
N SER A 51 -10.44 -26.96 6.18
CA SER A 51 -11.18 -27.29 4.96
C SER A 51 -11.78 -26.04 4.30
N GLN A 52 -12.38 -25.15 5.09
CA GLN A 52 -12.92 -23.89 4.56
C GLN A 52 -11.84 -23.00 3.94
N LEU A 53 -10.65 -22.94 4.55
CA LEU A 53 -9.51 -22.21 4.01
C LEU A 53 -8.99 -22.86 2.72
N GLU A 54 -8.95 -24.20 2.65
CA GLU A 54 -8.55 -24.95 1.46
C GLU A 54 -9.51 -24.69 0.29
N ASP A 55 -10.81 -24.76 0.53
CA ASP A 55 -11.84 -24.50 -0.49
C ASP A 55 -11.76 -23.04 -0.99
N ALA A 56 -11.64 -22.09 -0.06
CA ALA A 56 -11.51 -20.67 -0.40
C ALA A 56 -10.21 -20.37 -1.17
N LEU A 57 -9.11 -21.05 -0.83
CA LEU A 57 -7.84 -20.91 -1.54
C LEU A 57 -7.93 -21.53 -2.93
N SER A 58 -8.53 -22.72 -3.06
CA SER A 58 -8.72 -23.39 -4.35
C SER A 58 -9.49 -22.48 -5.32
N SER A 59 -10.62 -21.93 -4.87
CA SER A 59 -11.42 -20.99 -5.68
C SER A 59 -10.62 -19.75 -6.12
N LYS A 60 -9.78 -19.18 -5.24
CA LYS A 60 -8.93 -18.02 -5.58
C LYS A 60 -7.80 -18.37 -6.54
N LEU A 61 -7.27 -19.59 -6.47
CA LEU A 61 -6.23 -20.06 -7.38
C LEU A 61 -6.80 -20.33 -8.78
N GLU A 62 -8.01 -20.88 -8.87
CA GLU A 62 -8.72 -21.08 -10.14
C GLU A 62 -9.02 -19.77 -10.86
N HIS A 63 -9.43 -18.73 -10.12
CA HIS A 63 -9.76 -17.40 -10.67
C HIS A 63 -8.58 -16.43 -10.60
N ARG A 64 -7.34 -16.92 -10.56
CA ARG A 64 -6.15 -16.07 -10.45
C ARG A 64 -5.95 -15.27 -11.75
N PRO A 65 -5.95 -13.92 -11.71
CA PRO A 65 -5.70 -13.11 -12.90
C PRO A 65 -4.27 -13.31 -13.46
N PRO A 66 -4.09 -13.29 -14.79
CA PRO A 66 -2.79 -13.31 -15.41
C PRO A 66 -2.03 -12.00 -15.16
N ALA A 67 -0.70 -12.05 -15.27
CA ALA A 67 0.15 -10.87 -15.06
C ALA A 67 -0.17 -9.71 -16.04
N SER A 68 -0.59 -10.01 -17.26
CA SER A 68 -0.99 -9.02 -18.26
C SER A 68 -2.21 -8.20 -17.82
N GLU A 69 -3.22 -8.83 -17.23
CA GLU A 69 -4.41 -8.13 -16.72
C GLU A 69 -4.04 -7.20 -15.56
N LEU A 70 -3.13 -7.63 -14.68
CA LEU A 70 -2.62 -6.79 -13.59
C LEU A 70 -1.82 -5.58 -14.11
N ILE A 71 -1.15 -5.74 -15.24
CA ILE A 71 -0.44 -4.68 -15.96
C ILE A 71 -1.43 -3.68 -16.56
N ASP A 72 -2.46 -4.16 -17.24
CA ASP A 72 -3.49 -3.32 -17.86
C ASP A 72 -4.25 -2.49 -16.81
N HIS A 73 -4.47 -3.06 -15.63
CA HIS A 73 -5.05 -2.36 -14.49
C HIS A 73 -4.06 -1.49 -13.69
N ASN A 74 -2.79 -1.38 -14.14
CA ASN A 74 -1.73 -0.62 -13.49
C ASN A 74 -1.50 -1.02 -12.01
N ILE A 75 -1.71 -2.30 -11.69
CA ILE A 75 -1.39 -2.92 -10.39
C ILE A 75 0.05 -3.41 -10.40
N LEU A 76 0.49 -3.99 -11.53
CA LEU A 76 1.86 -4.43 -11.75
C LEU A 76 2.50 -3.57 -12.86
N HIS A 77 3.73 -3.12 -12.67
CA HIS A 77 4.44 -2.37 -13.70
C HIS A 77 5.08 -3.31 -14.73
N GLU A 78 4.95 -2.96 -16.02
CA GLU A 78 5.68 -3.60 -17.11
C GLU A 78 7.19 -3.31 -16.96
N SER A 79 7.91 -4.19 -16.28
CA SER A 79 9.36 -4.06 -16.17
C SER A 79 10.05 -5.40 -16.19
N ASN A 80 11.18 -5.46 -16.90
CA ASN A 80 12.12 -6.57 -16.86
C ASN A 80 13.17 -6.38 -15.73
N VAL A 81 12.83 -5.58 -14.72
CA VAL A 81 13.73 -5.19 -13.64
C VAL A 81 13.41 -6.04 -12.41
N ALA A 82 14.44 -6.40 -11.64
CA ALA A 82 14.27 -7.15 -10.40
C ALA A 82 13.28 -6.46 -9.44
N PRO A 83 12.40 -7.21 -8.73
CA PRO A 83 11.34 -6.62 -7.90
C PRO A 83 11.81 -5.57 -6.89
N GLY A 84 12.99 -5.76 -6.28
CA GLY A 84 13.55 -4.81 -5.32
C GLY A 84 13.99 -3.46 -5.91
N LEU A 85 14.18 -3.38 -7.24
CA LEU A 85 14.63 -2.16 -7.92
C LEU A 85 13.50 -1.43 -8.66
N GLN A 86 12.33 -2.04 -8.83
CA GLN A 86 11.20 -1.47 -9.60
C GLN A 86 10.83 -0.08 -9.11
N ARG A 87 10.66 0.07 -7.79
CA ARG A 87 10.34 1.36 -7.14
C ARG A 87 11.36 2.45 -7.49
N HIS A 88 12.66 2.16 -7.41
CA HIS A 88 13.70 3.15 -7.68
C HIS A 88 13.77 3.52 -9.16
N VAL A 89 13.50 2.55 -10.04
CA VAL A 89 13.42 2.81 -11.48
C VAL A 89 12.21 3.67 -11.81
N GLU A 90 11.06 3.45 -11.18
CA GLU A 90 9.86 4.28 -11.35
C GLU A 90 10.07 5.71 -10.84
N GLU A 91 10.67 5.85 -9.66
CA GLU A 91 11.04 7.15 -9.09
C GLU A 91 11.97 7.93 -10.03
N LEU A 92 13.00 7.26 -10.56
CA LEU A 92 13.90 7.86 -11.54
C LEU A 92 13.17 8.23 -12.84
N LYS A 93 12.31 7.35 -13.37
CA LYS A 93 11.51 7.62 -14.58
C LYS A 93 10.61 8.84 -14.37
N LYS A 94 10.01 8.98 -13.18
CA LYS A 94 9.15 10.11 -12.84
C LYS A 94 9.95 11.41 -12.81
N SER A 95 11.08 11.45 -12.09
CA SER A 95 11.96 12.64 -12.04
C SER A 95 12.47 13.03 -13.43
N GLN A 96 12.92 12.05 -14.24
CA GLN A 96 13.33 12.33 -15.62
C GLN A 96 12.20 12.88 -16.48
N LEU A 97 10.95 12.46 -16.23
CA LEU A 97 9.78 12.96 -16.94
C LEU A 97 9.45 14.38 -16.50
N GLU A 98 9.53 14.68 -15.21
CA GLU A 98 9.37 16.03 -14.65
C GLU A 98 10.38 17.01 -15.28
N ASP A 99 11.66 16.66 -15.30
CA ASP A 99 12.72 17.50 -15.90
C ASP A 99 12.47 17.75 -17.40
N LYS A 100 12.08 16.69 -18.13
CA LYS A 100 11.75 16.79 -19.56
C LYS A 100 10.54 17.67 -19.82
N LEU A 101 9.52 17.61 -18.96
CA LEU A 101 8.34 18.44 -19.08
C LEU A 101 8.66 19.89 -18.73
N ALA A 102 9.46 20.13 -17.69
CA ALA A 102 9.88 21.48 -17.30
C ALA A 102 10.55 22.21 -18.48
N GLY A 103 11.56 21.61 -19.13
CA GLY A 103 12.22 22.23 -20.29
C GLY A 103 11.29 22.48 -21.49
N LYS A 104 10.29 21.60 -21.71
CA LYS A 104 9.27 21.82 -22.76
C LYS A 104 8.29 22.93 -22.41
N LEU A 105 8.01 23.14 -21.13
CA LEU A 105 7.14 24.21 -20.67
C LEU A 105 7.83 25.57 -20.70
N GLU A 106 9.13 25.64 -20.41
CA GLU A 106 9.95 26.87 -20.57
C GLU A 106 9.92 27.40 -22.01
N THR A 107 10.04 26.48 -22.96
CA THR A 107 10.06 26.77 -24.41
C THR A 107 8.67 26.82 -25.05
N ARG A 108 7.60 26.81 -24.25
CA ARG A 108 6.22 26.82 -24.75
C ARG A 108 5.98 28.07 -25.63
N PRO A 109 5.45 27.92 -26.86
CA PRO A 109 5.22 29.04 -27.75
C PRO A 109 4.09 29.95 -27.25
N ARG A 110 4.17 31.25 -27.58
CA ARG A 110 3.11 32.22 -27.27
C ARG A 110 1.87 32.01 -28.17
N PRO A 111 0.68 32.45 -27.73
CA PRO A 111 -0.49 32.53 -28.60
C PRO A 111 -0.26 33.35 -29.88
N SER A 112 0.52 34.44 -29.82
CA SER A 112 0.92 35.26 -30.97
C SER A 112 1.74 34.45 -32.00
N GLU A 113 2.73 33.69 -31.54
CA GLU A 113 3.55 32.79 -32.37
C GLU A 113 2.69 31.70 -33.04
N LEU A 114 1.65 31.19 -32.34
CA LEU A 114 0.69 30.23 -32.90
C LEU A 114 -0.17 30.83 -34.03
N VAL A 115 -0.52 32.11 -33.94
CA VAL A 115 -1.24 32.85 -35.01
C VAL A 115 -0.34 33.05 -36.23
N GLU A 116 0.94 33.40 -36.03
CA GLU A 116 1.92 33.53 -37.13
C GLU A 116 2.11 32.21 -37.88
N HIS A 117 2.13 31.09 -37.17
CA HIS A 117 2.19 29.75 -37.76
C HIS A 117 0.86 29.27 -38.35
N HIS A 118 -0.19 30.10 -38.37
CA HIS A 118 -1.53 29.80 -38.89
C HIS A 118 -2.19 28.59 -38.20
N ILE A 119 -1.81 28.30 -36.95
CA ILE A 119 -2.38 27.23 -36.13
C ILE A 119 -3.60 27.75 -35.35
N LEU A 120 -3.58 29.04 -34.97
CA LEU A 120 -4.65 29.72 -34.24
C LEU A 120 -5.12 30.95 -35.03
N HIS A 121 -6.42 31.27 -34.97
CA HIS A 121 -6.96 32.48 -35.59
C HIS A 121 -6.98 33.66 -34.60
N GLU A 122 -6.71 34.87 -35.07
CA GLU A 122 -6.67 36.09 -34.23
C GLU A 122 -7.97 36.34 -33.45
N SER A 123 -9.13 35.92 -33.98
CA SER A 123 -10.42 36.04 -33.30
C SER A 123 -10.60 35.10 -32.11
N GLU A 124 -9.77 34.06 -32.01
CA GLU A 124 -9.85 33.02 -30.98
C GLU A 124 -8.86 33.27 -29.83
N VAL A 125 -7.98 34.28 -29.96
CA VAL A 125 -7.03 34.67 -28.93
C VAL A 125 -7.74 35.48 -27.84
N ASP A 126 -7.66 35.00 -26.60
CA ASP A 126 -8.15 35.72 -25.43
C ASP A 126 -7.42 37.09 -25.32
N PRO A 127 -8.15 38.23 -25.29
CA PRO A 127 -7.53 39.56 -25.30
C PRO A 127 -6.52 39.79 -24.16
N ALA A 128 -6.63 39.06 -23.05
CA ALA A 128 -5.68 39.13 -21.94
C ALA A 128 -4.30 38.49 -22.24
N LEU A 129 -4.18 37.70 -23.30
CA LEU A 129 -2.97 36.96 -23.68
C LEU A 129 -2.30 37.51 -24.96
N ARG A 130 -2.82 38.61 -25.51
CA ARG A 130 -2.28 39.28 -26.70
C ARG A 130 -1.01 40.09 -26.44
N ASP A 131 -0.82 40.57 -25.21
CA ASP A 131 0.31 41.42 -24.86
C ASP A 131 1.54 40.56 -24.49
N ASP A 132 2.64 40.71 -25.23
CA ASP A 132 3.88 39.94 -25.05
C ASP A 132 4.63 40.25 -23.73
N ASN A 133 4.15 41.19 -22.92
CA ASN A 133 4.88 41.81 -21.80
C ASN A 133 4.80 41.04 -20.46
N VAL A 134 4.35 39.79 -20.46
CA VAL A 134 4.31 38.95 -19.25
C VAL A 134 5.63 38.18 -19.12
N ASP A 135 6.44 38.56 -18.13
CA ASP A 135 7.74 37.95 -17.81
C ASP A 135 7.55 36.48 -17.42
N ARG A 136 7.96 35.56 -18.31
CA ARG A 136 7.73 34.10 -18.21
C ARG A 136 8.32 33.49 -16.93
N SER A 137 9.27 34.16 -16.30
CA SER A 137 9.96 33.74 -15.07
C SER A 137 9.11 33.86 -13.80
N THR A 138 7.99 34.61 -13.85
CA THR A 138 7.18 34.94 -12.67
C THR A 138 6.05 33.95 -12.37
N PHE A 139 5.84 32.95 -13.22
CA PHE A 139 4.95 31.83 -12.89
C PHE A 139 5.68 30.87 -11.94
N ASP A 140 5.61 31.24 -10.67
CA ASP A 140 6.25 30.57 -9.56
C ASP A 140 5.82 29.10 -9.46
N THR A 141 6.77 28.21 -9.74
CA THR A 141 6.65 26.75 -9.53
C THR A 141 6.98 26.37 -8.07
N SER A 142 7.36 27.34 -7.21
CA SER A 142 7.66 27.10 -5.79
C SER A 142 6.42 26.91 -4.90
N ALA A 143 5.22 27.17 -5.43
CA ALA A 143 3.95 26.79 -4.80
C ALA A 143 3.57 25.31 -5.01
N SER A 144 4.52 24.45 -5.40
CA SER A 144 4.39 23.02 -5.17
C SER A 144 4.46 22.78 -3.66
N ALA A 145 3.32 22.92 -2.98
CA ALA A 145 3.13 22.20 -1.74
C ALA A 145 3.63 20.77 -2.00
N PRO A 146 4.51 20.20 -1.15
CA PRO A 146 4.87 18.81 -1.31
C PRO A 146 3.55 18.07 -1.41
N ILE A 147 3.33 17.35 -2.50
CA ILE A 147 2.26 16.36 -2.54
C ILE A 147 2.65 15.42 -1.41
N GLU A 148 2.06 15.69 -0.24
CA GLU A 148 2.12 14.85 0.92
C GLU A 148 1.84 13.47 0.37
N ASN A 149 2.76 12.54 0.64
CA ASN A 149 2.84 11.22 0.04
C ASN A 149 1.53 10.50 0.35
N LEU A 150 0.49 10.80 -0.43
CA LEU A 150 -0.82 10.19 -0.29
C LEU A 150 -0.55 8.74 -0.63
N PRO A 151 -0.91 7.82 0.29
CA PRO A 151 -0.65 6.42 0.07
C PRO A 151 -1.18 6.07 -1.32
N SER A 152 -0.35 5.40 -2.12
CA SER A 152 -0.77 4.88 -3.42
C SER A 152 -2.15 4.23 -3.27
N PRO A 153 -3.09 4.43 -4.21
CA PRO A 153 -4.45 3.91 -4.12
C PRO A 153 -4.53 2.37 -3.99
N ASN A 154 -3.39 1.68 -4.11
CA ASN A 154 -3.22 0.25 -3.83
C ASN A 154 -2.99 -0.11 -2.35
N THR A 155 -3.22 0.81 -1.40
CA THR A 155 -3.58 0.33 -0.05
C THR A 155 -4.94 -0.34 -0.17
N ILE A 156 -4.95 -1.67 -0.22
CA ILE A 156 -6.16 -2.46 -0.02
C ILE A 156 -6.71 -2.00 1.33
N ALA A 157 -7.67 -1.07 1.32
CA ALA A 157 -8.46 -0.75 2.48
C ALA A 157 -9.01 -2.10 2.93
N ALA A 158 -8.56 -2.55 4.11
CA ALA A 158 -9.08 -3.72 4.76
C ALA A 158 -10.58 -3.51 4.87
N LYS A 159 -11.32 -4.09 3.93
CA LYS A 159 -12.77 -4.09 3.92
C LYS A 159 -13.13 -5.01 5.08
N GLN A 160 -13.28 -4.42 6.27
CA GLN A 160 -13.99 -5.05 7.37
C GLN A 160 -15.40 -5.31 6.83
N HIS A 161 -15.60 -6.50 6.26
CA HIS A 161 -16.91 -7.09 6.13
C HIS A 161 -17.37 -7.38 7.56
N ILE A 162 -18.04 -6.39 8.14
CA ILE A 162 -19.05 -6.63 9.14
C ILE A 162 -20.12 -7.44 8.40
N LEU A 163 -20.19 -8.74 8.68
CA LEU A 163 -21.41 -9.49 8.48
C LEU A 163 -21.80 -10.11 9.82
N VAL A 164 -22.98 -9.67 10.26
CA VAL A 164 -23.91 -10.40 11.14
C VAL A 164 -24.16 -11.79 10.58
#